data_AF-A0A102DAM3-F1
#
_entry.id   AF-A0A102DAM3-F1
#
_cell.length_a   1.000
_cell.length_b   1.000
_cell.length_c   1.000
_cell.angle_alpha   90.00
_cell.angle_beta   90.00
_cell.angle_gamma   90.00
#
_symmetry.space_group_name_H-M   'P 1'
#
loop_
_entity.id
_entity.type
_entity.pdbx_description
1 polymer ?
#
loop_
_entity_poly.entity_id
_entity_poly.type
_entity_poly.pdbx_seq_one_letter_code
_entity_poly.pdbx_strand_id
1 'polypeptide(L)'
;MNIGQLKQNAAGAYLGKIQTAALDLTVGLRPVQSSNPAAPKFDVMVRGQSGQFLAVGGLWEKTATNGGSTFLQGQIDDPSFEAPLSIALFAQDDGSLNVAWSRPRRRVTSMFSDGMTAGAANDGFAGDDAGFGEDASPFGSVEPGSAKAA
;
A
#
# COMPACT_ATOMS: atom_id res chain seq x y z
N MET A 1 -0.64 5.54 -2.43
CA MET A 1 0.04 6.00 -3.67
C MET A 1 -0.99 5.96 -4.79
N ASN A 2 -1.24 7.05 -5.51
CA ASN A 2 -2.12 7.02 -6.68
C ASN A 2 -1.39 6.35 -7.85
N ILE A 3 -2.04 5.38 -8.49
CA ILE A 3 -1.50 4.60 -9.61
C ILE A 3 -2.42 4.62 -10.83
N GLY A 4 -3.47 5.44 -10.85
CA GLY A 4 -4.42 5.44 -11.95
C GLY A 4 -5.68 6.23 -11.66
N GLN A 5 -6.50 6.37 -12.70
CA GLN A 5 -7.79 7.04 -12.61
C GLN A 5 -8.79 6.37 -13.55
N LEU A 6 -10.04 6.27 -13.12
CA LEU A 6 -11.17 5.82 -13.93
C LEU A 6 -12.17 6.96 -14.07
N LYS A 7 -12.79 7.07 -15.25
CA LYS A 7 -13.85 8.03 -15.54
C LYS A 7 -15.03 7.32 -16.18
N GLN A 8 -16.23 7.83 -15.96
CA GLN A 8 -17.40 7.32 -16.65
C GLN A 8 -17.35 7.72 -18.12
N ASN A 9 -17.64 6.78 -19.01
CA ASN A 9 -17.86 7.05 -20.42
C ASN A 9 -19.31 7.51 -20.66
N ALA A 10 -19.64 7.85 -21.91
CA ALA A 10 -21.00 8.27 -22.29
C ALA A 10 -22.09 7.21 -22.01
N ALA A 11 -21.71 5.94 -21.87
CA ALA A 11 -22.63 4.85 -21.51
C ALA A 11 -22.73 4.63 -19.98
N GLY A 12 -22.08 5.48 -19.16
CA GLY A 12 -22.11 5.40 -17.70
C GLY A 12 -21.16 4.37 -17.08
N ALA A 13 -20.36 3.66 -17.89
CA ALA A 13 -19.40 2.68 -17.40
C ALA A 13 -18.07 3.36 -17.02
N TYR A 14 -17.50 2.99 -15.87
CA TYR A 14 -16.17 3.45 -15.48
C TYR A 14 -15.10 2.73 -16.30
N LEU A 15 -14.22 3.51 -16.94
CA LEU A 15 -13.08 3.01 -17.70
C LEU A 15 -11.85 3.90 -17.40
N GLY A 16 -10.67 3.30 -17.39
CA GLY A 16 -9.45 4.03 -17.14
C GLY A 16 -8.20 3.18 -17.24
N LYS A 17 -7.13 3.70 -16.64
CA LYS A 17 -5.83 3.03 -16.60
C LYS A 17 -5.31 2.90 -15.19
N ILE A 18 -4.62 1.78 -14.95
CA ILE A 18 -3.77 1.57 -13.79
C ILE A 18 -2.34 1.37 -14.32
N GLN A 19 -1.42 2.21 -13.89
CA GLN A 19 -0.04 2.22 -14.36
C GLN A 19 0.95 2.25 -13.19
N THR A 20 1.96 1.39 -13.26
CA THR A 20 3.15 1.41 -12.40
C THR A 20 4.40 1.22 -13.28
N ALA A 21 5.59 1.19 -12.69
CA ALA A 21 6.84 1.03 -13.46
C ALA A 21 6.88 -0.21 -14.37
N ALA A 22 6.17 -1.29 -14.01
CA ALA A 22 6.15 -2.55 -14.76
C ALA A 22 4.76 -2.98 -15.25
N LEU A 23 3.73 -2.15 -15.05
CA LEU A 23 2.34 -2.51 -15.27
C LEU A 23 1.62 -1.40 -16.03
N ASP A 24 0.91 -1.73 -17.11
CA ASP A 24 -0.04 -0.84 -17.78
C ASP A 24 -1.32 -1.63 -18.10
N LEU A 25 -2.36 -1.41 -17.31
CA LEU A 25 -3.66 -2.07 -17.46
C LEU A 25 -4.71 -1.07 -17.90
N THR A 26 -5.49 -1.45 -18.91
CA THR A 26 -6.79 -0.81 -19.18
C THR A 26 -7.85 -1.51 -18.35
N VAL A 27 -8.50 -0.76 -17.47
CA VAL A 27 -9.42 -1.28 -16.45
C VAL A 27 -10.81 -0.71 -16.66
N GLY A 28 -11.83 -1.55 -16.54
CA GLY A 28 -13.23 -1.16 -16.45
C GLY A 28 -13.89 -1.73 -15.20
N LEU A 29 -14.96 -1.09 -14.75
CA LEU A 29 -15.80 -1.61 -13.66
C LEU A 29 -17.14 -2.06 -14.20
N ARG A 30 -17.51 -3.31 -13.92
CA ARG A 30 -18.83 -3.85 -14.24
C ARG A 30 -19.69 -3.88 -12.98
N PRO A 31 -20.83 -3.17 -12.92
CA PRO A 31 -21.71 -3.22 -11.75
C PRO A 31 -22.20 -4.65 -11.51
N VAL A 32 -22.20 -5.07 -10.25
CA VAL A 32 -22.72 -6.37 -9.82
C VAL A 32 -24.09 -6.14 -9.19
N GLN A 33 -25.11 -6.78 -9.74
CA GLN A 33 -26.47 -6.78 -9.20
C GLN A 33 -26.66 -8.03 -8.36
N SER A 34 -26.70 -7.88 -7.04
CA SER A 34 -26.91 -8.97 -6.10
C SER A 34 -27.76 -8.52 -4.92
N SER A 35 -28.61 -9.40 -4.42
CA SER A 35 -29.35 -9.20 -3.17
C SER A 35 -28.50 -9.45 -1.93
N ASN A 36 -27.31 -10.05 -2.07
CA ASN A 36 -26.41 -10.31 -0.96
C ASN A 36 -25.63 -9.03 -0.59
N PRO A 37 -25.74 -8.51 0.64
CA PRO A 37 -24.99 -7.32 1.06
C PRO A 37 -23.46 -7.53 1.10
N ALA A 38 -22.99 -8.78 1.21
CA ALA A 38 -21.57 -9.11 1.17
C ALA A 38 -21.02 -9.25 -0.27
N ALA A 39 -21.86 -9.16 -1.30
CA ALA A 39 -21.41 -9.21 -2.68
C ALA A 39 -20.60 -7.94 -3.03
N PRO A 40 -19.64 -8.04 -3.97
CA PRO A 40 -18.99 -6.85 -4.51
C PRO A 40 -20.02 -5.94 -5.18
N LYS A 41 -19.73 -4.63 -5.17
CA LYS A 41 -20.50 -3.63 -5.93
C LYS A 41 -20.09 -3.61 -7.41
N PHE A 42 -18.82 -3.89 -7.68
CA PHE A 42 -18.28 -3.97 -9.03
C PHE A 42 -17.35 -5.15 -9.19
N ASP A 43 -17.39 -5.80 -10.35
CA ASP A 43 -16.29 -6.61 -10.84
C ASP A 43 -15.24 -5.71 -11.48
N VAL A 44 -13.97 -5.98 -11.19
CA VAL A 44 -12.84 -5.33 -11.86
C VAL A 44 -12.53 -6.11 -13.13
N MET A 45 -12.66 -5.42 -14.25
CA MET A 45 -12.43 -5.98 -15.58
C MET A 45 -11.12 -5.43 -16.14
N VAL A 46 -10.22 -6.28 -16.60
CA VAL A 46 -8.97 -5.88 -17.28
C VAL A 46 -9.05 -6.27 -18.74
N ARG A 47 -8.63 -5.36 -19.62
CA ARG A 47 -8.50 -5.66 -21.06
C ARG A 47 -7.26 -6.53 -21.28
N GLY A 48 -7.48 -7.80 -21.62
CA GLY A 48 -6.41 -8.73 -21.98
C GLY A 48 -5.82 -8.44 -23.37
N GLN A 49 -4.75 -9.16 -23.71
CA GLN A 49 -4.03 -8.98 -24.99
C GLN A 49 -4.91 -9.28 -26.23
N SER A 50 -5.88 -10.19 -26.10
CA SER A 50 -6.87 -10.48 -27.15
C SER A 50 -7.90 -9.35 -27.35
N GLY A 51 -7.83 -8.30 -26.52
CA GLY A 51 -8.76 -7.18 -26.52
C GLY A 51 -10.04 -7.41 -25.71
N GLN A 52 -10.26 -8.62 -25.19
CA GLN A 52 -11.41 -8.97 -24.35
C GLN A 52 -11.23 -8.49 -22.92
N PHE A 53 -12.35 -8.15 -22.27
CA PHE A 53 -12.35 -7.81 -20.84
C PHE A 53 -12.53 -9.07 -19.99
N LEU A 54 -11.59 -9.31 -19.09
CA LEU A 54 -11.55 -10.45 -18.17
C LEU A 54 -11.81 -9.96 -16.74
N ALA A 55 -12.66 -10.68 -16.01
CA ALA A 55 -12.89 -10.38 -14.60
C ALA A 55 -11.72 -10.89 -13.77
N VAL A 56 -11.07 -10.00 -13.03
CA VAL A 56 -9.84 -10.27 -12.27
C VAL A 56 -9.93 -9.79 -10.82
N GLY A 57 -11.12 -9.43 -10.37
CA GLY A 57 -11.31 -8.96 -9.00
C GLY A 57 -12.70 -8.40 -8.74
N GLY A 58 -12.92 -8.02 -7.49
CA GLY A 58 -14.15 -7.38 -7.02
C GLY A 58 -13.82 -6.14 -6.18
N LEU A 59 -14.75 -5.19 -6.15
CA LEU A 59 -14.70 -4.01 -5.31
C LEU A 59 -15.91 -3.97 -4.38
N TRP A 60 -15.65 -3.72 -3.10
CA TRP A 60 -16.66 -3.53 -2.06
C TRP A 60 -16.65 -2.10 -1.60
N GLU A 61 -17.83 -1.56 -1.32
CA GLU A 61 -17.95 -0.26 -0.68
C GLU A 61 -17.56 -0.36 0.80
N LYS A 62 -16.75 0.59 1.25
CA LYS A 62 -16.33 0.74 2.64
C LYS A 62 -16.45 2.19 3.07
N THR A 63 -16.68 2.38 4.35
CA THR A 63 -16.68 3.71 4.97
C THR A 63 -15.33 3.95 5.64
N ALA A 64 -14.75 5.13 5.42
CA ALA A 64 -13.51 5.53 6.08
C ALA A 64 -13.69 5.54 7.61
N THR A 65 -12.65 5.16 8.35
CA THR A 65 -12.69 5.06 9.82
C THR A 65 -12.97 6.39 10.51
N ASN A 66 -12.63 7.50 9.86
CA ASN A 66 -12.95 8.86 10.33
C ASN A 66 -14.38 9.31 9.98
N GLY A 67 -15.22 8.43 9.42
CA GLY A 67 -16.63 8.69 9.12
C GLY A 67 -16.88 9.65 7.94
N GLY A 68 -15.83 10.13 7.26
CA GLY A 68 -15.96 11.25 6.33
C GLY A 68 -16.39 10.88 4.91
N SER A 69 -16.08 9.67 4.42
CA SER A 69 -16.34 9.31 3.01
C SER A 69 -16.43 7.80 2.79
N THR A 70 -17.25 7.40 1.82
CA THR A 70 -17.25 6.04 1.28
C THR A 70 -16.22 5.92 0.16
N PHE A 71 -15.64 4.73 0.03
CA PHE A 71 -14.69 4.40 -1.01
C PHE A 71 -14.87 2.95 -1.42
N LEU A 72 -14.39 2.59 -2.60
CA LEU A 72 -14.38 1.20 -3.05
C LEU A 72 -13.03 0.57 -2.69
N GLN A 73 -13.02 -0.67 -2.23
CA GLN A 73 -11.79 -1.39 -1.93
C GLN A 73 -11.87 -2.82 -2.46
N GLY A 74 -10.76 -3.32 -2.99
CA GLY A 74 -10.62 -4.70 -3.40
C GLY A 74 -9.22 -5.05 -3.84
N GLN A 75 -9.11 -6.07 -4.68
CA GLN A 75 -7.84 -6.55 -5.23
C GLN A 75 -8.02 -6.88 -6.71
N ILE A 76 -6.93 -6.75 -7.46
CA ILE A 76 -6.79 -7.29 -8.81
C ILE A 76 -5.85 -8.47 -8.71
N ASP A 77 -6.32 -9.64 -9.11
CA ASP A 77 -5.58 -10.90 -9.06
C ASP A 77 -5.60 -11.55 -10.44
N ASP A 78 -4.41 -11.77 -11.00
CA ASP A 78 -4.20 -12.38 -12.30
C ASP A 78 -2.97 -13.29 -12.22
N PRO A 79 -2.95 -14.46 -12.89
CA PRO A 79 -1.82 -15.38 -12.84
C PRO A 79 -0.46 -14.80 -13.25
N SER A 80 -0.44 -13.67 -13.98
CA SER A 80 0.80 -12.98 -14.35
C SER A 80 1.39 -12.13 -13.22
N PHE A 81 0.65 -11.90 -12.13
CA PHE A 81 1.13 -11.13 -10.99
C PHE A 81 1.79 -12.04 -9.95
N GLU A 82 2.90 -11.59 -9.38
CA GLU A 82 3.56 -12.30 -8.27
C GLU A 82 2.67 -12.35 -7.01
N ALA A 83 1.77 -11.37 -6.85
CA ALA A 83 0.81 -11.30 -5.77
C ALA A 83 -0.39 -10.40 -6.17
N PRO A 84 -1.57 -10.57 -5.54
CA PRO A 84 -2.72 -9.71 -5.77
C PRO A 84 -2.43 -8.23 -5.52
N LEU A 85 -2.83 -7.37 -6.45
CA LEU A 85 -2.69 -5.93 -6.35
C LEU A 85 -3.85 -5.34 -5.54
N SER A 86 -3.60 -4.99 -4.28
CA SER A 86 -4.61 -4.35 -3.41
C SER A 86 -4.85 -2.90 -3.77
N ILE A 87 -6.09 -2.56 -4.11
CA ILE A 87 -6.49 -1.23 -4.58
C ILE A 87 -7.65 -0.66 -3.78
N ALA A 88 -7.70 0.66 -3.70
CA ALA A 88 -8.82 1.44 -3.20
C ALA A 88 -9.13 2.57 -4.18
N LEU A 89 -10.41 2.80 -4.47
CA LEU A 89 -10.88 3.84 -5.38
C LEU A 89 -11.62 4.91 -4.60
N PHE A 90 -11.19 6.16 -4.79
CA PHE A 90 -11.74 7.32 -4.13
C PHE A 90 -12.40 8.24 -5.16
N ALA A 91 -13.67 8.57 -4.95
CA ALA A 91 -14.36 9.55 -5.76
C ALA A 91 -13.66 10.91 -5.65
N GLN A 92 -13.64 11.65 -6.76
CA GLN A 92 -13.14 13.01 -6.88
C GLN A 92 -14.30 13.95 -7.24
N ASP A 93 -14.08 15.25 -7.07
CA ASP A 93 -15.11 16.26 -7.33
C ASP A 93 -15.58 16.29 -8.81
N ASP A 94 -14.72 15.85 -9.74
CA ASP A 94 -15.03 15.74 -11.17
C ASP A 94 -15.77 14.44 -11.54
N GLY A 95 -16.16 13.62 -10.56
CA GLY A 95 -16.80 12.32 -10.75
C GLY A 95 -15.86 11.19 -11.18
N SER A 96 -14.56 11.46 -11.26
CA SER A 96 -13.56 10.41 -11.49
C SER A 96 -13.27 9.60 -10.22
N LEU A 97 -12.70 8.41 -10.41
CA LEU A 97 -12.23 7.56 -9.32
C LEU A 97 -10.71 7.48 -9.38
N ASN A 98 -10.04 8.03 -8.38
CA ASN A 98 -8.60 7.87 -8.21
C ASN A 98 -8.29 6.49 -7.63
N VAL A 99 -7.39 5.75 -8.28
CA VAL A 99 -6.97 4.43 -7.86
C VAL A 99 -5.73 4.58 -6.99
N ALA A 100 -5.89 4.30 -5.71
CA ALA A 100 -4.79 4.23 -4.78
C ALA A 100 -4.38 2.79 -4.52
N TRP A 101 -3.08 2.57 -4.44
CA TRP A 101 -2.48 1.35 -3.95
C TRP A 101 -1.74 1.60 -2.64
N SER A 102 -1.71 0.56 -1.80
CA SER A 102 -0.92 0.52 -0.58
C SER A 102 -0.32 -0.87 -0.38
N ARG A 103 0.92 -0.93 0.10
CA ARG A 103 1.58 -2.17 0.49
C ARG A 103 1.11 -2.54 1.90
N PRO A 104 0.64 -3.77 2.17
CA PRO A 104 0.39 -4.20 3.54
C PRO A 104 1.67 -4.02 4.35
N ARG A 105 1.63 -3.18 5.40
CA ARG A 105 2.74 -3.11 6.33
C ARG A 105 2.75 -4.43 7.08
N ARG A 106 3.90 -5.13 7.06
CA ARG A 106 4.13 -6.28 7.94
C ARG A 106 3.82 -5.78 9.35
N ARG A 107 2.76 -6.31 9.97
CA ARG A 107 2.63 -6.20 11.43
C ARG A 107 3.82 -6.97 11.96
N VAL A 108 4.89 -6.26 12.26
CA VAL A 108 5.86 -6.75 13.22
C VAL A 108 5.04 -6.75 14.51
N THR A 109 4.37 -7.86 14.80
CA THR A 109 3.96 -8.15 16.17
C THR A 109 5.21 -7.88 16.97
N SER A 110 5.12 -6.91 17.87
CA SER A 110 6.19 -6.52 18.76
C SER A 110 6.78 -7.78 19.41
N MET A 111 7.84 -8.33 18.81
CA MET A 111 8.73 -9.31 19.43
C MET A 111 9.62 -8.65 20.48
N PHE A 112 9.33 -7.38 20.84
CA PHE A 112 9.89 -6.64 21.96
C PHE A 112 8.86 -6.40 23.07
N SER A 113 7.73 -7.12 23.10
CA SER A 113 6.99 -7.31 24.37
C SER A 113 7.54 -8.57 25.04
N ASP A 114 8.84 -8.55 25.32
CA ASP A 114 9.47 -9.48 26.22
C ASP A 114 9.09 -9.10 27.65
N GLY A 115 8.86 -10.12 28.47
CA GLY A 115 8.08 -10.05 29.70
C GLY A 115 8.59 -9.03 30.73
N MET A 116 7.73 -8.09 31.10
CA MET A 116 7.86 -7.40 32.39
C MET A 116 7.17 -8.23 33.50
N THR A 117 8.04 -8.93 34.24
CA THR A 117 8.06 -9.07 35.71
C THR A 117 6.98 -9.88 36.42
N ALA A 118 7.21 -11.18 36.55
CA ALA A 118 6.94 -11.93 37.79
C ALA A 118 8.29 -12.30 38.40
N GLY A 119 8.59 -11.77 39.59
CA GLY A 119 9.96 -11.64 40.10
C GLY A 119 10.56 -12.85 40.80
N ALA A 120 11.85 -12.71 41.15
CA ALA A 120 12.49 -13.21 42.36
C ALA A 120 14.00 -12.93 42.31
N ALA A 121 14.52 -12.47 43.45
CA ALA A 121 15.86 -12.70 43.99
C ALA A 121 17.10 -11.99 43.39
N ASN A 122 17.84 -11.47 44.36
CA ASN A 122 19.08 -10.73 44.41
C ASN A 122 20.33 -11.57 44.02
N ASP A 123 21.46 -10.85 43.94
CA ASP A 123 22.86 -11.28 44.14
C ASP A 123 23.77 -11.51 42.92
N GLY A 124 24.51 -10.44 42.58
CA GLY A 124 25.97 -10.52 42.52
C GLY A 124 26.64 -10.85 41.19
N PHE A 125 26.96 -9.83 40.40
CA PHE A 125 28.22 -9.83 39.64
C PHE A 125 28.76 -8.41 39.50
N ALA A 126 29.72 -8.07 40.37
CA ALA A 126 30.63 -6.96 40.14
C ALA A 126 31.72 -7.45 39.19
N GLY A 127 31.97 -6.71 38.11
CA GLY A 127 32.97 -7.07 37.11
C GLY A 127 33.18 -5.94 36.10
N ASP A 128 33.94 -4.95 36.55
CA ASP A 128 34.92 -4.15 35.80
C ASP A 128 34.48 -3.31 34.58
N ASP A 129 34.55 -2.01 34.83
CA ASP A 129 34.69 -0.90 33.89
C ASP A 129 35.93 -1.07 33.01
N ALA A 130 35.74 -1.25 31.70
CA ALA A 130 36.81 -1.07 30.71
C ALA A 130 36.26 -0.81 29.30
N GLY A 131 36.32 0.45 28.86
CA GLY A 131 36.67 0.81 27.48
C GLY A 131 35.53 0.99 26.47
N PHE A 132 34.97 2.20 26.40
CA PHE A 132 34.33 2.69 25.18
C PHE A 132 35.41 2.95 24.11
N GLY A 133 35.62 1.95 23.25
CA GLY A 133 36.47 2.04 22.06
C GLY A 133 35.66 2.47 20.83
N GLU A 134 35.84 3.74 20.46
CA GLU A 134 35.84 4.34 19.12
C GLU A 134 34.85 3.83 18.04
N ASP A 135 33.87 4.70 17.77
CA ASP A 135 33.41 5.13 16.45
C ASP A 135 34.33 4.72 15.28
N ALA A 136 33.87 3.75 14.50
CA ALA A 136 34.32 3.55 13.12
C ALA A 136 33.13 3.79 12.18
N SER A 137 32.77 5.06 12.00
CA SER A 137 31.87 5.50 10.94
C SER A 137 32.52 5.21 9.56
N PRO A 138 31.83 4.55 8.61
CA PRO A 138 32.40 4.17 7.31
C PRO A 138 32.58 5.33 6.32
N PHE A 139 32.36 6.56 6.78
CA PHE A 139 32.48 7.77 5.97
C PHE A 139 33.67 8.57 6.50
N GLY A 140 34.82 8.35 5.88
CA GLY A 140 36.09 8.99 6.24
C GLY A 140 36.00 10.51 6.31
N SER A 141 36.77 11.06 7.25
CA SER A 141 36.92 12.48 7.53
C SER A 141 37.32 13.26 6.28
N VAL A 142 36.43 14.12 5.79
CA VAL A 142 36.74 15.09 4.72
C VAL A 142 37.41 16.30 5.38
N GLU A 143 38.67 16.60 5.01
CA GLU A 143 39.39 17.78 5.49
C GLU A 143 38.70 19.10 5.07
N PRO A 144 38.55 20.08 5.98
CA PRO A 144 37.97 21.38 5.64
C PRO A 144 39.03 22.34 5.07
N GLY A 145 38.98 22.54 3.75
CA GLY A 145 39.69 23.63 3.07
C GLY A 145 39.20 24.99 3.53
N SER A 146 40.00 25.68 4.35
CA SER A 146 39.73 27.05 4.77
C SER A 146 40.19 28.03 3.69
N ALA A 147 39.23 28.70 3.06
CA ALA A 147 39.45 29.91 2.32
C ALA A 147 39.92 31.03 3.27
N LYS A 148 40.94 31.79 2.89
CA LYS A 148 41.09 33.16 3.35
C LYS A 148 41.64 34.06 2.26
N ALA A 149 40.87 35.12 2.03
CA ALA A 149 41.16 36.25 1.18
C ALA A 149 42.27 37.14 1.78
N ALA A 150 43.18 37.60 0.93
CA ALA A 150 43.76 38.95 0.81
C ALA A 150 45.03 38.86 -0.05
#